data_AF-A0A519CAU1-F1
#
_entry.id   AF-A0A519CAU1-F1
#
_cell.length_a   1.000
_cell.length_b   1.000
_cell.length_c   1.000
_cell.angle_alpha   90.00
_cell.angle_beta   90.00
_cell.angle_gamma   90.00
#
_symmetry.space_group_name_H-M   'P 1'
#
loop_
_entity.id
_entity.type
_entity.pdbx_description
1 polymer ?
#
loop_
_entity_poly.entity_id
_entity_poly.type
_entity_poly.pdbx_seq_one_letter_code
_entity_poly.pdbx_strand_id
1 'polypeptide(L)'
;MTEDDEWVQSEYCKIYVEMSQGAIKSIGEFEQVLNRKYFYKIHFFKINPSASEEDFIKWKKHQSIGDWESDIWIMSDDEFLFFWPWQAFMITEFMEMEDE
;
A
#
# COMPACT_ATOMS: atom_id res chain seq x y z
N MET A 1 -1.32 33.57 -8.15
CA MET A 1 -2.38 32.68 -8.64
C MET A 1 -2.04 32.42 -10.09
N THR A 2 -1.58 31.26 -10.51
CA THR A 2 -1.65 29.87 -10.02
C THR A 2 -0.43 29.14 -10.62
N GLU A 3 0.06 27.95 -10.27
CA GLU A 3 -0.28 26.81 -9.41
C GLU A 3 1.07 26.07 -9.36
N ASP A 4 1.81 26.13 -8.25
CA ASP A 4 2.83 25.12 -7.97
C ASP A 4 2.26 24.23 -6.86
N ASP A 5 1.05 23.72 -7.09
CA ASP A 5 0.63 22.48 -6.45
C ASP A 5 1.35 21.36 -7.22
N GLU A 6 2.67 21.26 -7.02
CA GLU A 6 3.34 19.96 -7.13
C GLU A 6 2.65 19.09 -6.09
N TRP A 7 1.56 18.43 -6.50
CA TRP A 7 1.07 17.26 -5.81
C TRP A 7 2.28 16.36 -5.71
N VAL A 8 2.89 16.30 -4.51
CA VAL A 8 3.99 15.40 -4.21
C VAL A 8 3.39 14.01 -4.32
N GLN A 9 3.37 13.48 -5.53
CA GLN A 9 2.91 12.14 -5.81
C GLN A 9 3.88 11.22 -5.08
N SER A 10 3.29 10.34 -4.26
CA SER A 10 3.94 9.24 -3.58
C SER A 10 4.95 8.55 -4.51
N GLU A 11 6.09 8.14 -3.97
CA GLU A 11 7.07 7.33 -4.71
C GLU A 11 6.42 6.05 -5.26
N TYR A 12 5.50 5.44 -4.50
CA TYR A 12 4.71 4.29 -4.95
C TYR A 12 3.87 4.62 -6.20
N CYS A 13 3.26 5.80 -6.26
CA CYS A 13 2.49 6.24 -7.42
C CYS A 13 3.35 6.34 -8.68
N LYS A 14 4.57 6.87 -8.54
CA LYS A 14 5.52 6.99 -9.67
C LYS A 14 5.93 5.61 -10.20
N ILE A 15 6.22 4.66 -9.33
CA ILE A 15 6.58 3.29 -9.71
C ILE A 15 5.38 2.58 -10.34
N TYR A 16 4.19 2.74 -9.75
CA TYR A 16 2.95 2.11 -10.23
C TYR A 16 2.61 2.46 -11.68
N VAL A 17 2.93 3.68 -12.12
CA VAL A 17 2.74 4.10 -13.52
C VAL A 17 3.59 3.29 -14.50
N GLU A 18 4.79 2.88 -14.09
CA GLU A 18 5.73 2.11 -14.91
C GLU A 18 5.43 0.60 -14.88
N MET A 19 4.69 0.12 -13.88
CA MET A 19 4.38 -1.29 -13.72
C MET A 19 3.46 -1.83 -14.84
N SER A 20 3.75 -3.06 -15.29
CA SER A 20 2.84 -3.76 -16.18
C SER A 20 1.52 -4.12 -15.48
N GLN A 21 0.42 -4.13 -16.25
CA GLN A 21 -0.89 -4.60 -15.76
C GLN A 21 -0.86 -6.03 -15.21
N GLY A 22 0.07 -6.87 -15.70
CA GLY A 22 0.30 -8.20 -15.15
C GLY A 22 0.86 -8.17 -13.73
N ALA A 23 1.85 -7.31 -13.48
CA ALA A 23 2.46 -7.14 -12.16
C ALA A 23 1.45 -6.57 -11.15
N ILE A 24 0.69 -5.53 -11.54
CA ILE A 24 -0.37 -4.94 -10.71
C ILE A 24 -1.40 -6.01 -10.30
N LYS A 25 -1.87 -6.82 -11.25
CA LYS A 25 -2.82 -7.91 -10.98
C LYS A 25 -2.25 -8.95 -10.01
N SER A 26 -0.98 -9.32 -10.14
CA SER A 26 -0.32 -10.28 -9.25
C SER A 26 -0.24 -9.77 -7.81
N ILE A 27 -0.01 -8.48 -7.60
CA ILE A 27 -0.03 -7.87 -6.26
C ILE A 27 -1.43 -7.98 -5.63
N GLY A 28 -2.48 -7.61 -6.36
CA GLY A 28 -3.86 -7.66 -5.86
C GLY A 28 -4.37 -9.08 -5.54
N GLU A 29 -3.92 -10.09 -6.29
CA GLU A 29 -4.30 -11.50 -6.03
C GLU A 29 -3.70 -12.03 -4.72
N PHE A 30 -2.50 -11.59 -4.33
CA PHE A 30 -1.84 -12.03 -3.10
C PHE A 30 -2.51 -11.47 -1.84
N GLU A 31 -3.03 -10.25 -1.91
CA GLU A 31 -3.80 -9.62 -0.83
C GLU A 31 -5.05 -10.43 -0.45
N GLN A 32 -5.78 -10.94 -1.44
CA GLN A 32 -6.99 -11.72 -1.23
C GLN A 32 -6.73 -13.02 -0.45
N VAL A 33 -5.50 -13.54 -0.50
CA VAL A 33 -5.08 -14.75 0.23
C VAL A 33 -4.79 -14.43 1.70
N LEU A 34 -4.14 -13.29 1.99
CA LEU A 34 -3.77 -12.88 3.35
C LEU A 34 -5.00 -12.43 4.16
N ASN A 35 -5.95 -11.72 3.52
CA ASN A 35 -7.15 -11.21 4.16
C ASN A 35 -8.17 -12.32 4.54
N ARG A 36 -8.11 -13.52 3.97
CA ARG A 36 -9.15 -14.55 4.19
C ARG A 36 -8.95 -15.48 5.39
N LYS A 37 -7.81 -15.48 6.10
CA LYS A 37 -7.48 -16.60 7.01
C LYS A 37 -6.81 -16.23 8.35
N TYR A 38 -7.43 -15.38 9.18
CA TYR A 38 -7.21 -15.36 10.65
C TYR A 38 -6.02 -14.59 11.27
N PHE A 39 -5.39 -13.60 10.63
CA PHE A 39 -4.22 -12.94 11.26
C PHE A 39 -4.18 -11.40 11.29
N TYR A 40 -5.29 -10.70 11.10
CA TYR A 40 -5.31 -9.23 11.00
C TYR A 40 -4.58 -8.48 12.13
N LYS A 41 -4.91 -8.77 13.41
CA LYS A 41 -4.33 -8.00 14.53
C LYS A 41 -2.85 -8.33 14.76
N ILE A 42 -2.51 -9.63 14.78
CA ILE A 42 -1.12 -10.07 15.02
C ILE A 42 -0.20 -9.64 13.88
N HIS A 43 -0.63 -9.76 12.62
CA HIS A 43 0.18 -9.29 11.49
C HIS A 43 0.30 -7.78 11.47
N PHE A 44 -0.79 -7.05 11.72
CA PHE A 44 -0.76 -5.59 11.78
C PHE A 44 0.31 -5.09 12.76
N PHE A 45 0.34 -5.61 14.00
CA PHE A 45 1.36 -5.20 14.99
C PHE A 45 2.75 -5.81 14.75
N LYS A 46 2.88 -6.88 13.95
CA LYS A 46 4.21 -7.34 13.51
C LYS A 46 4.84 -6.37 12.52
N ILE A 47 4.03 -5.82 11.63
CA ILE A 47 4.45 -4.85 10.62
C ILE A 47 4.60 -3.46 11.25
N ASN A 48 3.68 -3.11 12.15
CA ASN A 48 3.61 -1.82 12.82
C ASN A 48 3.73 -2.00 14.36
N PRO A 49 4.93 -2.35 14.89
CA PRO A 49 5.10 -2.69 16.30
C PRO A 49 4.89 -1.52 17.26
N SER A 50 5.02 -0.29 16.78
CA SER A 50 4.76 0.94 17.54
C SER A 50 3.31 1.43 17.43
N ALA A 51 2.48 0.81 16.58
CA ALA A 51 1.11 1.25 16.39
C ALA A 51 0.25 1.03 17.62
N SER A 52 -0.78 1.85 17.76
CA SER A 52 -1.78 1.74 18.82
C SER A 52 -2.94 0.83 18.44
N GLU A 53 -3.80 0.51 19.41
CA GLU A 53 -5.08 -0.16 19.16
C GLU A 53 -6.01 0.71 18.27
N GLU A 54 -5.94 2.04 18.40
CA GLU A 54 -6.70 2.97 17.58
C GLU A 54 -6.24 2.93 16.12
N ASP A 55 -4.93 2.88 15.89
CA ASP A 55 -4.34 2.69 14.57
C ASP A 55 -4.80 1.37 13.95
N PHE A 56 -4.84 0.28 14.73
CA PHE A 56 -5.38 -0.98 14.26
C PHE A 56 -6.86 -0.88 13.86
N ILE A 57 -7.69 -0.18 14.64
CA ILE A 57 -9.10 0.02 14.30
C ILE A 57 -9.24 0.86 13.02
N LYS A 58 -8.45 1.92 12.88
CA LYS A 58 -8.40 2.77 11.68
C LYS A 58 -8.00 1.95 10.46
N TRP A 59 -6.92 1.20 10.56
CA TRP A 59 -6.41 0.31 9.52
C TRP A 59 -7.45 -0.75 9.14
N LYS A 60 -8.03 -1.44 10.12
CA LYS A 60 -9.05 -2.48 9.87
C LYS A 60 -10.29 -1.92 9.17
N LYS A 61 -10.74 -0.73 9.56
CA LYS A 61 -11.87 -0.07 8.89
C LYS A 61 -11.52 0.22 7.43
N HIS A 62 -10.32 0.75 7.18
CA HIS A 62 -9.83 1.01 5.83
C HIS A 62 -9.77 -0.26 4.99
N GLN A 63 -9.13 -1.32 5.47
CA GLN A 63 -9.02 -2.61 4.79
C GLN A 63 -10.37 -3.26 4.41
N SER A 64 -11.47 -2.89 5.08
CA SER A 64 -12.80 -3.45 4.78
C SER A 64 -13.50 -2.79 3.58
N ILE A 65 -13.05 -1.59 3.17
CA ILE A 65 -13.69 -0.78 2.13
C ILE A 65 -12.72 -0.17 1.12
N GLY A 66 -11.43 -0.15 1.46
CA GLY A 66 -10.37 0.48 0.68
C GLY A 66 -9.96 -0.38 -0.50
N ASP A 67 -9.34 0.29 -1.47
CA ASP A 67 -8.80 -0.29 -2.68
C ASP A 67 -7.44 0.33 -2.90
N TRP A 68 -6.39 -0.49 -2.79
CA TRP A 68 -5.01 0.01 -2.83
C TRP A 68 -4.69 0.69 -4.17
N GLU A 69 -5.30 0.24 -5.28
CA GLU A 69 -5.09 0.83 -6.61
C GLU A 69 -5.67 2.23 -6.73
N SER A 70 -6.74 2.53 -5.98
CA SER A 70 -7.31 3.87 -5.88
C SER A 70 -6.54 4.72 -4.86
N ASP A 71 -6.16 4.11 -3.73
CA ASP A 71 -5.51 4.79 -2.61
C ASP A 71 -4.11 5.29 -2.94
N ILE A 72 -3.37 4.58 -3.81
CA ILE A 72 -2.01 4.95 -4.22
C ILE A 72 -1.91 6.35 -4.84
N TRP A 73 -3.01 6.86 -5.41
CA TRP A 73 -3.05 8.18 -6.04
C TRP A 73 -3.34 9.32 -5.06
N ILE A 74 -3.86 9.00 -3.87
CA ILE A 74 -4.38 9.99 -2.92
C ILE A 74 -3.69 9.96 -1.56
N MET A 75 -2.92 8.91 -1.27
CA MET A 75 -2.16 8.77 -0.04
C MET A 75 -0.73 9.27 -0.20
N SER A 76 -0.19 9.83 0.89
CA SER A 76 1.26 10.00 1.03
C SER A 76 1.97 8.65 1.18
N ASP A 77 3.29 8.62 1.03
CA ASP A 77 4.09 7.39 1.20
C ASP A 77 3.87 6.74 2.57
N ASP A 78 3.89 7.54 3.64
CA ASP A 78 3.68 7.05 5.01
C ASP A 78 2.27 6.47 5.20
N GLU A 79 1.25 7.11 4.62
CA GLU A 79 -0.13 6.63 4.68
C GLU A 79 -0.29 5.35 3.88
N PHE A 80 0.26 5.30 2.67
CA PHE A 80 0.20 4.12 1.82
C PHE A 80 0.94 2.93 2.45
N LEU A 81 2.14 3.15 2.99
CA LEU A 81 2.89 2.13 3.71
C LEU A 81 2.13 1.62 4.94
N PHE A 82 1.45 2.51 5.68
CA PHE A 82 0.66 2.13 6.83
C PHE A 82 -0.57 1.29 6.46
N PHE A 83 -1.33 1.73 5.44
CA PHE A 83 -2.57 1.06 5.04
C PHE A 83 -2.33 -0.18 4.19
N TRP A 84 -1.33 -0.15 3.32
CA TRP A 84 -1.04 -1.17 2.30
C TRP A 84 0.44 -1.62 2.35
N PRO A 85 0.94 -2.08 3.51
CA PRO A 85 2.37 -2.37 3.69
C PRO A 85 2.89 -3.45 2.75
N TRP A 86 2.01 -4.37 2.32
CA TRP A 86 2.40 -5.47 1.44
C TRP A 86 2.48 -5.05 -0.03
N GLN A 87 1.54 -4.21 -0.46
CA GLN A 87 1.58 -3.58 -1.77
C GLN A 87 2.79 -2.66 -1.87
N ALA A 88 3.04 -1.84 -0.84
CA ALA A 88 4.22 -1.00 -0.75
C ALA A 88 5.51 -1.81 -0.92
N PHE A 89 5.66 -2.91 -0.17
CA PHE A 89 6.81 -3.82 -0.32
C PHE A 89 6.95 -4.36 -1.75
N MET A 90 5.88 -4.91 -2.32
CA MET A 90 5.93 -5.51 -3.66
C MET A 90 6.22 -4.49 -4.77
N ILE A 91 5.73 -3.26 -4.62
CA ILE A 91 6.01 -2.15 -5.56
C ILE A 91 7.50 -1.78 -5.49
N THR A 92 8.07 -1.69 -4.28
CA THR A 92 9.50 -1.42 -4.11
C THR A 92 10.37 -2.55 -4.68
N GLU A 93 10.04 -3.81 -4.40
CA GLU A 93 10.80 -4.97 -4.93
C GLU A 93 10.73 -5.07 -6.47
N PHE A 94 9.67 -4.55 -7.09
CA PHE A 94 9.58 -4.48 -8.56
C PHE A 94 10.69 -3.59 -9.15
N MET A 95 11.05 -2.48 -8.50
CA MET A 95 12.17 -1.65 -8.95
C MET A 95 13.49 -2.41 -8.91
N GLU A 96 13.74 -3.17 -7.84
CA GLU A 96 15.02 -3.87 -7.64
C GLU A 96 15.23 -5.01 -8.65
N MET A 97 14.16 -5.56 -9.23
CA MET A 97 14.24 -6.61 -10.26
C MET A 97 14.36 -6.08 -11.70
N GLU A 98 14.02 -4.82 -11.98
CA GLU A 98 14.23 -4.21 -13.31
C GLU A 98 15.66 -3.65 -13.49
N ASP A 99 16.40 -3.45 -12.40
CA ASP A 99 17.79 -2.97 -12.41
C ASP A 99 18.85 -4.10 -12.58
N GLU A 100 18.43 -5.38 -12.71
CA GLU A 100 19.29 -6.55 -13.00
C GLU A 100 19.18 -7.06 -14.45
#